data_AF-A6ISU8-F1
#
_entry.id   AF-A6ISU8-F1
#
_cell.length_a   1.000
_cell.length_b   1.000
_cell.length_c   1.000
_cell.angle_alpha   90.00
_cell.angle_beta   90.00
_cell.angle_gamma   90.00
#
_symmetry.space_group_name_H-M   'P 1'
#
loop_
_entity.id
_entity.type
_entity.pdbx_description
1 polymer ?
#
loop_
_entity_poly.entity_id
_entity_poly.type
_entity_poly.pdbx_seq_one_letter_code
_entity_poly.pdbx_strand_id
1 'polypeptide(L)'
;MTLLGWLIFLASWGVAGAELGRFWHISDLHLDPNYTVSKDPLRVCPSAGSQPVLNAGPWGDYLCDSPWALINSSIYAMKEIEPKPDFIFWTGDDTPHVPNERLGEGAVLSMVDRLTNLIKEVFPGTKVYAALGNHDFHPKNQLPAQSNSIYTHVAELWRPWLSNESFTLFKEGTNDACALWTRSVPSILRSCRVPARQGELWSSTPICTTAAMSRQPAWPTQASSSSG
;
A
#
# COMPACT_ATOMS: atom_id res chain seq x y z
N MET A 1 -40.33 48.34 4.40
CA MET A 1 -38.86 48.45 4.59
C MET A 1 -38.34 47.36 5.54
N THR A 2 -38.65 46.08 5.30
CA THR A 2 -38.32 45.00 6.27
C THR A 2 -37.92 43.67 5.62
N LEU A 3 -37.70 43.63 4.30
CA LEU A 3 -37.25 42.41 3.60
C LEU A 3 -35.76 42.43 3.20
N LEU A 4 -35.09 43.59 3.23
CA LEU A 4 -33.69 43.70 2.83
C LEU A 4 -32.70 43.37 3.97
N GLY A 5 -33.16 43.39 5.22
CA GLY A 5 -32.32 43.12 6.40
C GLY A 5 -32.03 41.65 6.66
N TRP A 6 -32.87 40.73 6.16
CA TRP A 6 -32.70 39.29 6.35
C TRP A 6 -31.73 38.64 5.35
N LEU A 7 -31.55 39.23 4.17
CA LEU A 7 -30.62 38.72 3.16
C LEU A 7 -29.14 38.99 3.50
N ILE A 8 -28.86 39.93 4.41
CA ILE A 8 -27.49 40.27 4.82
C ILE A 8 -27.01 39.39 5.98
N PHE A 9 -27.92 38.74 6.74
CA PHE A 9 -27.56 37.87 7.86
C PHE A 9 -27.04 36.47 7.47
N LEU A 10 -27.15 36.08 6.19
CA LEU A 10 -26.59 34.81 5.69
C LEU A 10 -25.22 34.98 5.00
N ALA A 11 -24.76 36.21 4.78
CA ALA A 11 -23.52 36.50 4.05
C ALA A 11 -22.28 36.60 4.96
N SER A 12 -22.39 36.28 6.25
CA SER A 12 -21.29 36.28 7.22
C SER A 12 -20.91 34.88 7.71
N TRP A 13 -21.40 33.82 7.06
CA TRP A 13 -20.95 32.47 7.38
C TRP A 13 -19.56 32.22 6.79
N GLY A 14 -18.56 32.46 7.62
CA GLY A 14 -17.20 31.94 7.59
C GLY A 14 -16.60 31.68 6.22
N VAL A 15 -15.56 32.44 5.88
CA VAL A 15 -14.47 31.86 5.07
C VAL A 15 -13.97 30.66 5.86
N ALA A 16 -14.51 29.47 5.58
CA ALA A 16 -13.99 28.23 6.12
C ALA A 16 -12.54 28.15 5.64
N GLY A 17 -11.59 28.35 6.56
CA GLY A 17 -10.19 28.08 6.28
C GLY A 17 -10.12 26.65 5.77
N ALA A 18 -9.52 26.44 4.61
CA ALA A 18 -9.28 25.09 4.11
C ALA A 18 -8.45 24.35 5.15
N GLU A 19 -9.03 23.34 5.79
CA GLU A 19 -8.28 22.49 6.72
C GLU A 19 -7.21 21.73 5.94
N LEU A 20 -6.02 21.63 6.52
CA LEU A 20 -4.92 20.85 5.95
C LEU A 20 -5.29 19.36 6.02
N GLY A 21 -5.40 18.73 4.85
CA GLY A 21 -5.62 17.28 4.75
C GLY A 21 -4.42 16.48 5.23
N ARG A 22 -4.68 15.25 5.70
CA ARG A 22 -3.67 14.33 6.22
C ARG A 22 -3.93 12.92 5.70
N PHE A 23 -2.86 12.21 5.42
CA PHE A 23 -2.91 10.81 5.03
C PHE A 23 -1.74 10.04 5.64
N TRP A 24 -1.93 8.75 5.82
CA TRP A 24 -0.84 7.83 6.13
C TRP A 24 -0.26 7.23 4.87
N HIS A 25 1.04 6.92 4.88
CA HIS A 25 1.66 6.02 3.92
C HIS A 25 2.44 4.97 4.71
N ILE A 26 2.05 3.71 4.53
CA ILE A 26 2.72 2.53 5.09
C ILE A 26 3.11 1.57 3.97
N SER A 27 4.16 0.78 4.20
CA SER A 27 4.72 -0.15 3.22
C SER A 27 5.56 -1.20 3.95
N ASP A 28 5.85 -2.32 3.29
CA ASP A 28 6.88 -3.29 3.68
C ASP A 28 6.70 -3.79 5.12
N LEU A 29 5.46 -4.21 5.43
CA LEU A 29 5.11 -4.67 6.78
C LEU A 29 5.79 -6.01 7.10
N HIS A 30 5.98 -6.87 6.09
CA HIS A 30 6.63 -8.18 6.16
C HIS A 30 6.34 -8.93 7.46
N LEU A 31 5.16 -9.53 7.59
CA LEU A 31 4.82 -10.36 8.73
C LEU A 31 5.61 -11.67 8.70
N ASP A 32 6.45 -11.91 9.72
CA ASP A 32 6.94 -13.25 10.02
C ASP A 32 5.98 -13.95 11.01
N PRO A 33 5.12 -14.88 10.52
CA PRO A 33 4.15 -15.55 11.38
C PRO A 33 4.80 -16.51 12.40
N ASN A 34 6.08 -16.86 12.19
CA ASN A 34 6.83 -17.80 13.01
C ASN A 34 7.88 -17.12 13.90
N TYR A 35 7.84 -15.78 14.00
CA TYR A 35 8.68 -15.07 14.97
C TYR A 35 8.36 -15.53 16.40
N THR A 36 9.38 -15.98 17.12
CA THR A 36 9.26 -16.37 18.53
C THR A 36 10.48 -15.93 19.33
N VAL A 37 10.26 -15.44 20.56
CA VAL A 37 11.37 -15.17 21.49
C VAL A 37 11.90 -16.52 22.00
N SER A 38 12.99 -16.98 21.39
CA SER A 38 13.61 -18.27 21.66
C SER A 38 14.98 -18.11 22.34
N LYS A 39 15.35 -19.10 23.16
CA LYS A 39 16.73 -19.23 23.68
C LYS A 39 17.70 -19.80 22.64
N ASP A 40 17.17 -20.49 21.62
CA ASP A 40 17.95 -21.01 20.49
C ASP A 40 18.02 -19.92 19.40
N PRO A 41 19.20 -19.33 19.14
CA PRO A 41 19.36 -18.22 18.21
C PRO A 41 18.98 -18.55 16.76
N LEU A 42 18.96 -19.83 16.38
CA LEU A 42 18.60 -20.27 15.03
C LEU A 42 17.10 -20.60 14.88
N ARG A 43 16.31 -20.38 15.95
CA ARG A 43 14.87 -20.65 15.99
C ARG A 43 14.04 -19.43 16.37
N VAL A 44 14.58 -18.23 16.22
CA VAL A 44 13.84 -17.00 16.49
C VAL A 44 12.87 -16.69 15.35
N CYS A 45 13.36 -16.63 14.11
CA CYS A 45 12.56 -16.29 12.95
C CYS A 45 13.12 -17.00 11.70
N PRO A 46 12.29 -17.56 10.81
CA PRO A 46 12.75 -18.11 9.55
C PRO A 46 13.31 -17.06 8.58
N SER A 47 12.89 -15.80 8.68
CA SER A 47 13.36 -14.72 7.79
C SER A 47 14.86 -14.40 7.95
N ALA A 48 15.45 -14.66 9.12
CA ALA A 48 16.90 -14.53 9.34
C ALA A 48 17.73 -15.59 8.58
N GLY A 49 17.08 -16.61 8.01
CA GLY A 49 17.73 -17.70 7.31
C GLY A 49 18.59 -18.53 8.26
N SER A 50 19.92 -18.49 8.05
CA SER A 50 20.90 -19.21 8.87
C SER A 50 21.63 -18.31 9.88
N GLN A 51 21.24 -17.03 9.98
CA GLN A 51 21.89 -16.08 10.87
C GLN A 51 21.42 -16.28 12.32
N PRO A 52 22.34 -16.37 13.31
CA PRO A 52 21.95 -16.49 14.72
C PRO A 52 21.39 -15.17 15.24
N VAL A 53 20.17 -15.21 15.77
CA VAL A 53 19.49 -14.06 16.37
C VAL A 53 19.63 -14.11 17.89
N LEU A 54 20.48 -13.25 18.45
CA LEU A 54 20.81 -13.25 19.87
C LEU A 54 19.92 -12.27 20.64
N ASN A 55 19.37 -12.69 21.78
CA ASN A 55 18.58 -11.84 22.67
C ASN A 55 17.37 -11.16 21.99
N ALA A 56 16.68 -11.89 21.13
CA ALA A 56 15.47 -11.43 20.44
C ALA A 56 14.42 -10.84 21.40
N GLY A 57 13.84 -9.71 21.03
CA GLY A 57 12.82 -9.00 21.83
C GLY A 57 11.39 -9.32 21.42
N PRO A 58 10.37 -8.95 22.22
CA PRO A 58 8.97 -9.18 21.85
C PRO A 58 8.51 -8.33 20.65
N TRP A 59 9.25 -7.26 20.31
CA TRP A 59 8.90 -6.31 19.26
C TRP A 59 9.68 -6.53 17.95
N GLY A 60 10.49 -7.58 17.87
CA GLY A 60 11.28 -7.88 16.69
C GLY A 60 12.78 -7.94 16.98
N ASP A 61 13.52 -8.21 15.91
CA ASP A 61 14.97 -8.16 15.86
C ASP A 61 15.36 -7.64 14.47
N TYR A 62 16.50 -6.95 14.36
CA TYR A 62 16.95 -6.37 13.10
C TYR A 62 17.28 -7.40 12.01
N LEU A 63 17.52 -8.66 12.38
CA LEU A 63 17.74 -9.77 11.44
C LEU A 63 16.43 -10.46 11.01
N CYS A 64 15.31 -10.09 11.64
CA CYS A 64 14.01 -10.69 11.38
C CYS A 64 13.08 -9.73 10.64
N ASP A 65 12.15 -10.31 9.90
CA ASP A 65 10.93 -9.61 9.50
C ASP A 65 10.01 -9.40 10.72
N SER A 66 8.97 -8.60 10.54
CA SER A 66 8.16 -8.08 11.65
C SER A 66 7.35 -9.17 12.36
N PRO A 67 7.45 -9.31 13.69
CA PRO A 67 6.45 -10.05 14.43
C PRO A 67 5.09 -9.33 14.37
N TRP A 68 4.01 -10.09 14.57
CA TRP A 68 2.66 -9.52 14.69
C TRP A 68 2.57 -8.38 15.70
N ALA A 69 3.30 -8.47 16.82
CA ALA A 69 3.31 -7.45 17.85
C ALA A 69 3.77 -6.07 17.32
N LEU A 70 4.79 -6.05 16.44
CA LEU A 70 5.30 -4.82 15.85
C LEU A 70 4.31 -4.19 14.87
N ILE A 71 3.75 -5.00 13.97
CA ILE A 71 2.74 -4.54 13.00
C ILE A 71 1.50 -4.04 13.74
N ASN A 72 0.99 -4.79 14.72
CA ASN A 72 -0.15 -4.35 15.51
C ASN A 72 0.17 -3.03 16.23
N SER A 73 1.35 -2.92 16.85
CA SER A 73 1.78 -1.67 17.49
C SER A 73 1.86 -0.50 16.52
N SER A 74 2.34 -0.68 15.28
CA SER A 74 2.48 0.41 14.32
C SER A 74 1.12 0.94 13.84
N ILE A 75 0.18 0.03 13.53
CA ILE A 75 -1.17 0.42 13.09
C ILE A 75 -1.95 1.11 14.23
N TYR A 76 -1.80 0.65 15.48
CA TYR A 76 -2.39 1.33 16.64
C TYR A 76 -1.72 2.68 16.95
N ALA A 77 -0.40 2.82 16.75
CA ALA A 77 0.30 4.09 16.88
C ALA A 77 -0.18 5.11 15.84
N MET A 78 -0.41 4.69 14.58
CA MET A 78 -1.01 5.57 13.56
C MET A 78 -2.36 6.13 14.03
N LYS A 79 -3.20 5.30 14.66
CA LYS A 79 -4.51 5.73 15.19
C LYS A 79 -4.37 6.71 16.35
N GLU A 80 -3.36 6.55 17.20
CA GLU A 80 -3.09 7.49 18.29
C GLU A 80 -2.65 8.86 17.76
N ILE A 81 -1.81 8.87 16.71
CA ILE A 81 -1.26 10.10 16.12
C ILE A 81 -2.29 10.85 15.25
N GLU A 82 -2.96 10.13 14.35
CA GLU A 82 -4.00 10.68 13.46
C GLU A 82 -5.09 9.62 13.23
N PRO A 83 -6.16 9.61 14.05
CA PRO A 83 -7.24 8.63 13.97
C PRO A 83 -8.20 8.86 12.80
N LYS A 84 -8.20 10.05 12.18
CA LYS A 84 -9.13 10.43 11.12
C LYS A 84 -8.37 10.98 9.89
N PRO A 85 -7.45 10.21 9.30
CA PRO A 85 -6.82 10.60 8.05
C PRO A 85 -7.87 10.62 6.92
N ASP A 86 -7.65 11.46 5.92
CA ASP A 86 -8.50 11.52 4.72
C ASP A 86 -8.47 10.17 3.97
N PHE A 87 -7.31 9.52 3.96
CA PHE A 87 -7.08 8.19 3.39
C PHE A 87 -5.75 7.61 3.88
N ILE A 88 -5.49 6.34 3.53
CA ILE A 88 -4.24 5.64 3.80
C ILE A 88 -3.67 5.10 2.49
N PHE A 89 -2.39 5.33 2.20
CA PHE A 89 -1.62 4.58 1.21
C PHE A 89 -0.96 3.37 1.85
N TRP A 90 -1.14 2.19 1.26
CA TRP A 90 -0.47 0.96 1.65
C TRP A 90 0.15 0.32 0.41
N THR A 91 1.49 0.27 0.35
CA THR A 91 2.20 -0.14 -0.87
C THR A 91 2.70 -1.59 -0.87
N GLY A 92 2.11 -2.45 -0.04
CA GLY A 92 2.30 -3.90 -0.05
C GLY A 92 3.56 -4.39 0.65
N ASP A 93 4.00 -5.59 0.26
CA ASP A 93 5.12 -6.35 0.84
C ASP A 93 4.82 -6.81 2.27
N ASP A 94 3.85 -7.74 2.34
CA ASP A 94 3.20 -8.24 3.54
C ASP A 94 3.82 -9.52 4.07
N THR A 95 4.49 -10.29 3.22
CA THR A 95 4.93 -11.66 3.51
C THR A 95 6.44 -11.73 3.76
N PRO A 96 6.95 -12.69 4.55
CA PRO A 96 8.33 -12.66 5.00
C PRO A 96 9.31 -13.08 3.90
N HIS A 97 10.58 -12.71 4.10
CA HIS A 97 11.74 -13.10 3.32
C HIS A 97 12.13 -14.57 3.60
N VAL A 98 11.34 -15.49 3.07
CA VAL A 98 11.62 -16.94 3.13
C VAL A 98 11.72 -17.55 1.71
N PRO A 99 12.27 -18.78 1.58
CA PRO A 99 12.22 -19.53 0.33
C PRO A 99 10.78 -19.86 -0.08
N ASN A 100 10.49 -19.90 -1.39
CA ASN A 100 9.14 -20.17 -1.92
C ASN A 100 8.59 -21.52 -1.43
N GLU A 101 9.45 -22.51 -1.22
CA GLU A 101 9.10 -23.85 -0.75
C GLU A 101 8.54 -23.83 0.68
N ARG A 102 8.80 -22.76 1.44
CA ARG A 102 8.30 -22.54 2.80
C ARG A 102 7.12 -21.58 2.86
N LEU A 103 6.69 -21.02 1.73
CA LEU A 103 5.60 -20.05 1.67
C LEU A 103 4.73 -20.28 0.45
N GLY A 104 3.66 -21.05 0.61
CA GLY A 104 2.68 -21.29 -0.45
C GLY A 104 1.65 -20.17 -0.60
N GLU A 105 0.91 -20.20 -1.72
CA GLU A 105 -0.13 -19.21 -2.06
C GLU A 105 -1.15 -18.98 -0.94
N GLY A 106 -1.65 -20.05 -0.30
CA GLY A 106 -2.61 -19.93 0.81
C GLY A 106 -2.05 -19.16 2.01
N ALA A 107 -0.75 -19.30 2.31
CA ALA A 107 -0.10 -18.56 3.38
C ALA A 107 0.03 -17.07 3.03
N VAL A 108 0.43 -16.77 1.77
CA VAL A 108 0.46 -15.40 1.23
C VAL A 108 -0.90 -14.73 1.42
N LEU A 109 -1.98 -15.35 0.92
CA LEU A 109 -3.33 -14.80 1.02
C LEU A 109 -3.79 -14.62 2.47
N SER A 110 -3.44 -15.55 3.37
CA SER A 110 -3.79 -15.41 4.79
C SER A 110 -3.12 -14.22 5.47
N MET A 111 -1.89 -13.87 5.07
CA MET A 111 -1.18 -12.72 5.63
C MET A 111 -1.73 -11.41 5.09
N VAL A 112 -1.98 -11.32 3.78
CA VAL A 112 -2.65 -10.17 3.15
C VAL A 112 -4.04 -9.96 3.77
N ASP A 113 -4.82 -11.03 3.98
CA ASP A 113 -6.12 -10.96 4.67
C ASP A 113 -5.96 -10.45 6.11
N ARG A 114 -5.02 -11.00 6.87
CA ARG A 114 -4.80 -10.61 8.27
C ARG A 114 -4.43 -9.13 8.41
N LEU A 115 -3.54 -8.61 7.55
CA LEU A 115 -3.14 -7.20 7.57
C LEU A 115 -4.28 -6.29 7.06
N THR A 116 -4.97 -6.71 6.01
CA THR A 116 -6.17 -6.02 5.51
C THR A 116 -7.21 -5.87 6.63
N ASN A 117 -7.46 -6.93 7.39
CA ASN A 117 -8.46 -6.93 8.47
C ASN A 117 -8.02 -6.06 9.66
N LEU A 118 -6.73 -6.07 10.02
CA LEU A 118 -6.19 -5.15 11.03
C LEU A 118 -6.41 -3.68 10.65
N ILE A 119 -6.11 -3.30 9.39
CA ILE A 119 -6.31 -1.93 8.93
C ILE A 119 -7.81 -1.56 8.96
N LYS A 120 -8.70 -2.46 8.51
CA LYS A 120 -10.16 -2.25 8.57
C LYS A 120 -10.69 -2.10 10.00
N GLU A 121 -10.17 -2.89 10.94
CA GLU A 121 -10.55 -2.85 12.35
C GLU A 121 -10.12 -1.53 13.00
N VAL A 122 -8.88 -1.11 12.77
CA VAL A 122 -8.31 0.07 13.42
C VAL A 122 -8.84 1.36 12.79
N PHE A 123 -9.01 1.38 11.46
CA PHE A 123 -9.49 2.53 10.65
C PHE A 123 -10.80 2.22 9.90
N PRO A 124 -11.91 1.98 10.62
CA PRO A 124 -13.18 1.65 10.00
C PRO A 124 -13.71 2.84 9.19
N GLY A 125 -14.08 2.59 7.93
CA GLY A 125 -14.63 3.61 7.03
C GLY A 125 -13.58 4.51 6.35
N THR A 126 -12.30 4.41 6.71
CA THR A 126 -11.22 5.13 6.03
C THR A 126 -10.94 4.50 4.67
N LYS A 127 -10.79 5.34 3.64
CA LYS A 127 -10.40 4.88 2.30
C LYS A 127 -8.94 4.42 2.34
N VAL A 128 -8.70 3.16 1.98
CA VAL A 128 -7.34 2.66 1.79
C VAL A 128 -7.07 2.53 0.30
N TYR A 129 -5.95 3.08 -0.07
CA TYR A 129 -5.34 3.02 -1.36
C TYR A 129 -4.23 1.97 -1.25
N ALA A 130 -4.49 0.74 -1.70
CA ALA A 130 -3.55 -0.40 -1.58
C ALA A 130 -2.94 -0.89 -2.92
N ALA A 131 -1.66 -1.26 -2.90
CA ALA A 131 -0.96 -2.01 -3.95
C ALA A 131 -0.41 -3.32 -3.40
N LEU A 132 -0.30 -4.33 -4.25
CA LEU A 132 0.44 -5.56 -3.96
C LEU A 132 1.93 -5.31 -4.16
N GLY A 133 2.77 -5.70 -3.21
CA GLY A 133 4.21 -5.75 -3.37
C GLY A 133 4.68 -7.02 -4.11
N ASN A 134 5.98 -7.13 -4.37
CA ASN A 134 6.54 -8.29 -5.07
C ASN A 134 6.55 -9.56 -4.19
N HIS A 135 6.49 -9.41 -2.86
CA HIS A 135 6.32 -10.51 -1.91
C HIS A 135 4.86 -10.95 -1.71
N ASP A 136 3.88 -10.22 -2.24
CA ASP A 136 2.45 -10.54 -2.07
C ASP A 136 1.94 -11.51 -3.14
N PHE A 137 2.83 -12.36 -3.64
CA PHE A 137 2.56 -13.34 -4.67
C PHE A 137 3.29 -14.65 -4.41
N HIS A 138 2.77 -15.75 -4.94
CA HIS A 138 3.45 -17.04 -4.93
C HIS A 138 3.54 -17.64 -6.35
N PRO A 139 4.75 -18.00 -6.84
CA PRO A 139 6.06 -17.68 -6.26
C PRO A 139 6.33 -16.17 -6.23
N LYS A 140 7.16 -15.69 -5.28
CA LYS A 140 7.46 -14.26 -5.15
C LYS A 140 8.05 -13.67 -6.43
N ASN A 141 7.80 -12.38 -6.67
CA ASN A 141 8.23 -11.61 -7.85
C ASN A 141 7.61 -12.06 -9.19
N GLN A 142 6.81 -13.13 -9.22
CA GLN A 142 6.22 -13.69 -10.45
C GLN A 142 4.78 -13.19 -10.69
N LEU A 143 4.55 -11.88 -10.55
CA LEU A 143 3.23 -11.27 -10.72
C LEU A 143 2.85 -11.25 -12.20
N PRO A 144 1.89 -12.07 -12.68
CA PRO A 144 1.62 -12.20 -14.11
C PRO A 144 0.77 -11.04 -14.64
N ALA A 145 0.88 -10.74 -15.94
CA ALA A 145 0.12 -9.71 -16.64
C ALA A 145 -1.29 -10.16 -17.05
N GLN A 146 -1.92 -11.01 -16.23
CA GLN A 146 -3.20 -11.62 -16.47
C GLN A 146 -3.87 -12.00 -15.16
N SER A 147 -5.18 -12.24 -15.21
CA SER A 147 -5.96 -12.67 -14.07
C SER A 147 -5.40 -13.96 -13.45
N ASN A 148 -5.48 -14.04 -12.12
CA ASN A 148 -5.11 -15.22 -11.34
C ASN A 148 -5.90 -15.27 -10.02
N SER A 149 -5.72 -16.35 -9.27
CA SER A 149 -6.36 -16.59 -7.97
C SER A 149 -6.03 -15.52 -6.94
N ILE A 150 -4.76 -15.08 -6.87
CA ILE A 150 -4.32 -14.06 -5.91
C ILE A 150 -4.98 -12.71 -6.20
N TYR A 151 -4.93 -12.23 -7.45
CA TYR A 151 -5.58 -10.97 -7.81
C TYR A 151 -7.09 -11.02 -7.58
N THR A 152 -7.72 -12.15 -7.91
CA THR A 152 -9.14 -12.35 -7.66
C THR A 152 -9.46 -12.28 -6.18
N HIS A 153 -8.72 -13.00 -5.34
CA HIS A 153 -8.93 -13.03 -3.89
C HIS A 153 -8.71 -11.66 -3.26
N VAL A 154 -7.59 -11.01 -3.58
CA VAL A 154 -7.25 -9.69 -3.03
C VAL A 154 -8.24 -8.62 -3.49
N ALA A 155 -8.76 -8.69 -4.72
CA ALA A 155 -9.84 -7.79 -5.15
C ALA A 155 -11.10 -7.92 -4.29
N GLU A 156 -11.49 -9.14 -3.91
CA GLU A 156 -12.63 -9.36 -3.01
C GLU A 156 -12.33 -8.81 -1.61
N LEU A 157 -11.12 -9.05 -1.08
CA LEU A 157 -10.69 -8.50 0.21
C LEU A 157 -10.74 -6.97 0.22
N TRP A 158 -10.25 -6.33 -0.84
CA TRP A 158 -10.18 -4.87 -0.95
C TRP A 158 -11.44 -4.25 -1.56
N ARG A 159 -12.49 -5.04 -1.82
CA ARG A 159 -13.74 -4.58 -2.42
C ARG A 159 -14.32 -3.30 -1.77
N PRO A 160 -14.35 -3.14 -0.43
CA PRO A 160 -14.83 -1.91 0.20
C PRO A 160 -14.06 -0.64 -0.20
N TRP A 161 -12.82 -0.81 -0.67
CA TRP A 161 -11.93 0.26 -1.09
C TRP A 161 -11.88 0.46 -2.61
N LEU A 162 -12.55 -0.37 -3.40
CA LEU A 162 -12.47 -0.33 -4.86
C LEU A 162 -13.80 0.14 -5.47
N SER A 163 -13.71 0.99 -6.50
CA SER A 163 -14.85 1.24 -7.38
C SER A 163 -15.17 -0.03 -8.20
N ASN A 164 -16.33 -0.09 -8.88
CA ASN A 164 -16.64 -1.19 -9.78
C ASN A 164 -15.60 -1.35 -10.89
N GLU A 165 -15.17 -0.23 -11.48
CA GLU A 165 -14.12 -0.22 -12.50
C GLU A 165 -12.79 -0.72 -11.94
N SER A 166 -12.37 -0.19 -10.78
CA SER A 166 -11.11 -0.58 -10.14
C SER A 166 -11.09 -2.05 -9.73
N PHE A 167 -12.22 -2.58 -9.27
CA PHE A 167 -12.35 -3.98 -8.90
C PHE A 167 -12.18 -4.90 -10.11
N THR A 168 -12.84 -4.62 -11.24
CA THR A 168 -12.68 -5.39 -12.47
C THR A 168 -11.23 -5.34 -12.97
N LEU A 169 -10.66 -4.14 -13.06
CA LEU A 169 -9.28 -3.94 -13.53
C LEU A 169 -8.25 -4.65 -12.63
N PHE A 170 -8.44 -4.63 -11.31
CA PHE A 170 -7.55 -5.35 -10.39
C PHE A 170 -7.58 -6.86 -10.66
N LYS A 171 -8.76 -7.45 -10.85
CA LYS A 171 -8.91 -8.90 -11.12
C LYS A 171 -8.27 -9.32 -12.43
N GLU A 172 -8.26 -8.45 -13.44
CA GLU A 172 -7.68 -8.75 -14.76
C GLU A 172 -6.15 -8.77 -14.74
N GLY A 173 -5.49 -8.14 -13.75
CA GLY A 173 -4.03 -8.18 -13.63
C GLY A 173 -3.28 -7.51 -14.78
N THR A 174 -3.93 -6.59 -15.51
CA THR A 174 -3.34 -5.94 -16.68
C THR A 174 -2.24 -4.96 -16.29
N ASN A 175 -1.43 -4.52 -17.26
CA ASN A 175 -0.49 -3.41 -17.05
C ASN A 175 -1.18 -2.11 -16.58
N ASP A 176 -2.49 -1.99 -16.80
CA ASP A 176 -3.34 -0.90 -16.30
C ASP A 176 -3.86 -1.14 -14.87
N ALA A 177 -3.74 -2.35 -14.32
CA ALA A 177 -3.94 -2.60 -12.88
C ALA A 177 -2.92 -1.80 -12.04
N CYS A 178 -1.71 -1.57 -12.56
CA CYS A 178 -0.75 -0.63 -11.98
C CYS A 178 -1.22 0.85 -12.08
N ALA A 179 -2.21 1.17 -12.91
CA ALA A 179 -2.76 2.51 -13.12
C ALA A 179 -4.06 2.79 -12.34
N LEU A 180 -4.51 1.83 -11.50
CA LEU A 180 -5.74 1.89 -10.69
C LEU A 180 -5.88 3.16 -9.83
N TRP A 181 -4.74 3.79 -9.52
CA TRP A 181 -4.62 4.97 -8.69
C TRP A 181 -5.17 6.25 -9.32
N THR A 182 -5.10 6.37 -10.64
CA THR A 182 -5.32 7.66 -11.32
C THR A 182 -6.79 8.08 -11.40
N ARG A 183 -7.75 7.16 -11.16
CA ARG A 183 -9.19 7.38 -11.42
C ARG A 183 -10.06 7.50 -10.16
N SER A 184 -9.55 7.16 -8.98
CA SER A 184 -10.36 6.90 -7.77
C SER A 184 -10.18 7.90 -6.63
N VAL A 185 -9.47 9.02 -6.85
CA VAL A 185 -9.24 10.04 -5.81
C VAL A 185 -10.43 11.03 -5.76
N PRO A 186 -10.97 11.38 -4.57
CA PRO A 186 -12.04 12.37 -4.41
C PRO A 186 -11.75 13.69 -5.15
N SER A 187 -12.82 14.36 -5.56
CA SER A 187 -12.80 15.60 -6.37
C SER A 187 -11.87 16.69 -5.83
N ILE A 188 -11.62 16.73 -4.52
CA ILE A 188 -10.77 17.73 -3.85
C ILE A 188 -9.26 17.55 -4.14
N LEU A 189 -8.84 16.37 -4.62
CA LEU A 189 -7.45 16.06 -4.94
C LEU A 189 -7.22 15.88 -6.45
N ARG A 190 -8.16 16.26 -7.32
CA ARG A 190 -7.99 16.14 -8.79
C ARG A 190 -6.81 16.94 -9.35
N SER A 191 -6.34 17.96 -8.63
CA SER A 191 -5.11 18.69 -8.97
C SER A 191 -3.84 17.97 -8.53
N CYS A 192 -3.94 17.01 -7.62
CA CYS A 192 -2.87 16.13 -7.15
C CYS A 192 -3.07 14.76 -7.80
N ARG A 193 -2.63 14.61 -9.06
CA ARG A 193 -2.47 13.27 -9.64
C ARG A 193 -1.40 12.57 -8.79
N VAL A 194 -1.77 11.58 -7.99
CA VAL A 194 -0.81 10.71 -7.30
C VAL A 194 -0.61 9.47 -8.16
N PRO A 195 0.43 9.44 -9.03
CA PRO A 195 0.81 8.20 -9.68
C PRO A 195 1.47 7.30 -8.63
N ALA A 196 0.74 6.33 -8.09
CA ALA A 196 1.42 5.20 -7.50
C ALA A 196 1.98 4.38 -8.67
N ARG A 197 3.31 4.30 -8.72
CA ARG A 197 4.03 3.34 -9.54
C ARG A 197 4.34 2.17 -8.61
N GLN A 198 4.16 0.95 -9.08
CA GLN A 198 4.84 -0.19 -8.50
C GLN A 198 6.35 0.10 -8.61
N GLY A 199 6.98 0.46 -7.50
CA GLY A 199 8.31 1.10 -7.47
C GLY A 199 9.48 0.18 -7.80
N GLU A 200 9.28 -1.14 -7.76
CA GLU A 200 10.36 -2.12 -7.95
C GLU A 200 10.27 -2.88 -9.27
N LEU A 201 10.23 -2.11 -10.37
CA LEU A 201 10.42 -2.64 -11.71
C LEU A 201 11.87 -2.63 -12.18
N TRP A 202 12.83 -2.64 -11.24
CA TRP A 202 14.26 -2.70 -11.52
C TRP A 202 14.83 -4.13 -11.41
N SER A 203 14.08 -5.09 -10.86
CA SER A 203 14.45 -6.52 -10.91
C SER A 203 13.81 -7.20 -12.12
N SER A 204 14.53 -7.16 -13.26
CA SER A 204 14.56 -8.14 -14.38
C SER A 204 13.29 -8.94 -14.81
N THR A 205 12.07 -8.53 -14.52
CA THR A 205 10.83 -9.27 -14.83
C THR A 205 9.88 -8.38 -15.66
N PRO A 206 9.36 -8.83 -16.83
CA PRO A 206 9.18 -7.94 -17.99
C PRO A 206 7.78 -7.32 -18.14
N ILE A 207 7.04 -7.05 -17.05
CA ILE A 207 5.59 -6.79 -17.19
C ILE A 207 5.24 -5.31 -17.34
N CYS A 208 5.83 -4.37 -16.60
CA CYS A 208 5.50 -2.94 -16.76
C CYS A 208 6.42 -2.13 -17.69
N THR A 209 7.33 -2.76 -18.44
CA THR A 209 8.25 -2.05 -19.36
C THR A 209 7.55 -1.44 -20.57
N THR A 210 6.48 -2.04 -21.08
CA THR A 210 5.90 -1.64 -22.39
C THR A 210 4.79 -0.57 -22.31
N ALA A 211 4.06 -0.49 -21.20
CA ALA A 211 2.99 0.49 -21.04
C ALA A 211 3.51 1.92 -20.75
N ALA A 212 4.62 2.05 -20.02
CA ALA A 212 5.22 3.35 -19.70
C ALA A 212 5.98 3.96 -20.89
N MET A 213 6.56 3.15 -21.78
CA MET A 213 7.31 3.64 -22.95
C MET A 213 6.40 4.09 -24.11
N SER A 214 5.19 3.56 -24.23
CA SER A 214 4.30 3.89 -25.37
C SER A 214 3.49 5.18 -25.19
N ARG A 215 3.54 5.84 -24.02
CA ARG A 215 2.73 7.04 -23.70
C ARG A 215 3.51 8.20 -23.07
N GLN A 216 4.82 8.28 -23.26
CA GLN A 216 5.53 9.53 -22.97
C GLN A 216 5.33 10.53 -24.12
N PRO A 217 4.84 11.76 -23.87
CA PRO A 217 5.15 12.86 -24.78
C PRO A 217 6.67 13.06 -24.75
N ALA A 218 7.30 13.09 -25.93
CA ALA A 218 8.70 13.47 -26.04
C ALA A 218 8.87 14.87 -25.45
N TRP A 219 9.70 15.01 -24.42
CA TRP A 219 10.13 16.31 -23.93
C TRP A 219 11.09 16.93 -24.95
N PRO A 220 10.97 18.21 -25.30
CA PRO A 220 11.97 18.88 -26.12
C PRO A 220 13.25 19.00 -25.31
N THR A 221 14.32 18.36 -25.80
CA THR A 221 15.68 18.60 -25.32
C THR A 221 16.04 20.07 -25.56
N GLN A 222 16.02 20.90 -24.52
CA GLN A 222 16.80 22.13 -24.54
C GLN A 222 18.25 21.76 -24.25
N ALA A 223 19.04 21.66 -25.31
CA ALA A 223 20.48 21.64 -25.20
C ALA A 223 20.95 23.04 -24.77
N SER A 224 21.34 23.20 -23.51
CA SER A 224 22.17 24.33 -23.10
C SER A 224 23.61 24.02 -23.50
N SER A 225 24.06 24.60 -24.62
CA SER A 225 25.47 24.71 -24.96
C SER A 225 26.13 25.71 -24.00
N SER A 226 26.94 25.24 -23.05
CA SER A 226 27.93 26.07 -22.37
C SER A 226 29.28 25.89 -23.05
N SER A 227 29.58 26.79 -23.97
CA SER A 227 30.94 27.13 -24.36
C SER A 227 31.44 28.22 -23.40
N GLY A 228 32.52 27.93 -22.70
CA GLY A 228 33.24 28.82 -21.79
C GLY A 228 34.32 28.07 -21.06
#